data_AF-A0A0K8R6C6-F1
#
_entry.id   AF-A0A0K8R6C6-F1
#
_cell.length_a   1.000
_cell.length_b   1.000
_cell.length_c   1.000
_cell.angle_alpha   90.00
_cell.angle_beta   90.00
_cell.angle_gamma   90.00
#
_symmetry.space_group_name_H-M   'P 1'
#
loop_
_entity.id
_entity.type
_entity.pdbx_description
1 polymer ?
#
loop_
_entity_poly.entity_id
_entity_poly.type
_entity_poly.pdbx_seq_one_letter_code
_entity_poly.pdbx_strand_id
1 'polypeptide(L)'
;MTLETETVVISEVKGEVLSDDDVPLLALRAGNEKEEGETADTVGCCSLRVEHLTLHDSKDGKEFVVEFDFLGKDSIRYVNAVPVEKRVFRNLKLFMENKKPADDLFDRLNTSILNKHLNELMEGLTAKVFRTYNASKTLQEQLELLTEADMSLPEKMLAYNRANRAVAILCNHQRAVPKTFDKQMENLQKKMEEKEAQIRQCKKELKQHKSDYNNSRTEKDKQLLERKKKRMQQLEDQMKKLEVQATDKEENKQIALGTSKLNYLDPRISVAWCKKWDVPIDKIYNKTQRDKFRWAIEMAGPDYKF
;
A
#
# COMPACT_ATOMS: atom_id res chain seq x y z
N MET A 1 22.40 -19.76 20.93
CA MET A 1 22.08 -18.41 21.46
C MET A 1 20.73 -18.06 20.89
N THR A 2 19.71 -18.19 21.72
CA THR A 2 18.29 -17.98 21.46
C THR A 2 18.03 -16.51 21.12
N LEU A 3 17.42 -16.24 19.98
CA LEU A 3 16.86 -14.93 19.65
C LEU A 3 15.47 -14.89 20.28
N GLU A 4 15.36 -14.19 21.40
CA GLU A 4 14.10 -13.97 22.11
C GLU A 4 13.24 -12.95 21.36
N THR A 5 12.00 -13.37 21.18
CA THR A 5 10.81 -12.61 20.81
C THR A 5 10.50 -11.55 21.87
N GLU A 6 10.26 -10.30 21.48
CA GLU A 6 9.53 -9.33 22.30
C GLU A 6 8.32 -8.74 21.57
N THR A 7 7.29 -8.55 22.39
CA THR A 7 5.88 -8.53 22.07
C THR A 7 5.38 -7.10 21.82
N VAL A 8 4.79 -6.91 20.64
CA VAL A 8 3.56 -6.15 20.33
C VAL A 8 3.02 -5.23 21.45
N VAL A 9 3.05 -3.92 21.21
CA VAL A 9 2.18 -2.94 21.86
C VAL A 9 1.22 -2.36 20.81
N ILE A 10 -0.05 -2.79 20.85
CA ILE A 10 -1.13 -2.28 20.00
C ILE A 10 -1.76 -1.10 20.71
N SER A 11 -1.77 0.08 20.07
CA SER A 11 -2.69 1.17 20.42
C SER A 11 -3.68 1.39 19.27
N GLU A 12 -4.97 1.16 19.55
CA GLU A 12 -6.08 1.52 18.66
C GLU A 12 -6.17 3.05 18.52
N VAL A 13 -5.70 3.59 17.39
CA VAL A 13 -6.18 4.89 16.91
C VAL A 13 -6.32 4.86 15.39
N LYS A 14 -7.57 4.75 14.93
CA LYS A 14 -8.09 5.22 13.64
C LYS A 14 -7.16 5.12 12.42
N GLY A 15 -7.17 3.96 11.76
CA GLY A 15 -7.17 3.93 10.28
C GLY A 15 -5.85 4.20 9.54
N GLU A 16 -4.72 4.34 10.22
CA GLU A 16 -3.40 4.38 9.58
C GLU A 16 -2.53 3.25 10.13
N VAL A 17 -2.32 2.21 9.32
CA VAL A 17 -1.38 1.12 9.62
C VAL A 17 -0.05 1.44 8.97
N LEU A 18 0.85 2.07 9.73
CA LEU A 18 2.31 1.86 9.71
C LEU A 18 2.81 2.27 11.10
N SER A 19 3.37 1.35 11.88
CA SER A 19 3.99 1.70 13.15
C SER A 19 5.26 2.54 12.88
N ASP A 20 5.60 3.45 13.79
CA ASP A 20 6.80 4.29 13.68
C ASP A 20 8.11 3.48 13.77
N ASP A 21 8.06 2.24 14.29
CA ASP A 21 9.19 1.31 14.38
C ASP A 21 9.27 0.33 13.20
N ASP A 22 8.25 0.27 12.33
CA ASP A 22 8.18 -0.60 11.14
C ASP A 22 8.52 0.13 9.83
N VAL A 23 9.08 1.35 9.87
CA VAL A 23 9.46 2.06 8.63
C VAL A 23 10.60 1.28 7.96
N PRO A 24 10.35 0.67 6.78
CA PRO A 24 11.35 -0.17 6.15
C PRO A 24 12.53 0.70 5.71
N LEU A 25 13.72 0.11 5.72
CA LEU A 25 14.89 0.55 4.96
C LEU A 25 14.38 1.28 3.70
N LEU A 26 14.67 2.58 3.56
CA LEU A 26 13.96 3.62 2.76
C LEU A 26 13.61 3.28 1.29
N ALA A 27 13.97 2.08 0.84
CA ALA A 27 13.72 1.47 -0.46
C ALA A 27 14.12 2.42 -1.59
N LEU A 28 15.17 3.21 -1.32
CA LEU A 28 15.80 4.08 -2.29
C LEU A 28 16.36 3.23 -3.43
N ARG A 29 16.30 3.77 -4.64
CA ARG A 29 17.00 3.17 -5.77
C ARG A 29 18.49 3.39 -5.60
N ALA A 30 19.31 2.48 -6.13
CA ALA A 30 20.77 2.58 -6.03
C ALA A 30 21.32 3.93 -6.52
N GLY A 31 20.77 4.47 -7.61
CA GLY A 31 21.19 5.76 -8.17
C GLY A 31 22.50 5.66 -8.93
N ASN A 32 22.42 5.36 -10.23
CA ASN A 32 23.60 5.44 -11.10
C ASN A 32 23.88 6.91 -11.41
N GLU A 33 25.16 7.25 -11.54
CA GLU A 33 25.59 8.53 -12.12
C GLU A 33 25.01 8.68 -13.53
N LYS A 34 24.63 9.90 -13.88
CA LYS A 34 24.13 10.28 -15.20
C LYS A 34 25.00 11.42 -15.72
N GLU A 35 25.16 11.48 -17.04
CA GLU A 35 25.87 12.58 -17.68
C GLU A 35 25.12 13.91 -17.48
N GLU A 36 25.83 14.93 -17.01
CA GLU A 36 25.28 16.26 -16.77
C GLU A 36 24.81 16.90 -18.07
N GLY A 37 23.55 17.37 -18.08
CA GLY A 37 22.97 18.10 -19.21
C GLY A 37 22.19 17.25 -20.23
N GLU A 38 22.32 15.91 -20.21
CA GLU A 38 21.56 15.04 -21.13
C GLU A 38 20.23 14.54 -20.54
N THR A 39 20.16 14.45 -19.21
CA THR A 39 18.98 13.92 -18.51
C THR A 39 18.53 14.85 -17.40
N ALA A 40 17.25 14.72 -17.01
CA ALA A 40 16.74 15.45 -15.85
C ALA A 40 17.55 15.11 -14.59
N ASP A 41 17.99 16.14 -13.87
CA ASP A 41 18.73 16.01 -12.62
C ASP A 41 17.88 15.25 -11.60
N THR A 42 18.26 13.99 -11.40
CA THR A 42 17.53 13.03 -10.58
C THR A 42 18.53 12.08 -9.96
N VAL A 43 18.35 11.83 -8.67
CA VAL A 43 19.33 11.09 -7.86
C VAL A 43 18.74 9.81 -7.24
N GLY A 44 19.62 8.93 -6.80
CA GLY A 44 19.30 7.80 -5.93
C GLY A 44 20.35 7.68 -4.83
N CYS A 45 20.30 6.61 -4.05
CA CYS A 45 21.08 6.43 -2.83
C CYS A 45 22.58 6.79 -2.96
N CYS A 46 23.27 6.20 -3.94
CA CYS A 46 24.70 6.41 -4.15
C CYS A 46 25.03 7.77 -4.79
N SER A 47 24.06 8.44 -5.42
CA SER A 47 24.23 9.74 -6.07
C SER A 47 23.57 10.89 -5.32
N LEU A 48 23.28 10.70 -4.02
CA LEU A 48 22.82 11.78 -3.15
C LEU A 48 23.93 12.83 -2.99
N ARG A 49 23.53 14.09 -2.91
CA ARG A 49 24.37 15.26 -2.67
C ARG A 49 24.04 15.83 -1.30
N VAL A 50 24.92 16.68 -0.78
CA VAL A 50 24.76 17.30 0.55
C VAL A 50 23.43 18.07 0.64
N GLU A 51 23.02 18.77 -0.41
CA GLU A 51 21.78 19.56 -0.46
C GLU A 51 20.49 18.73 -0.32
N HIS A 52 20.54 17.42 -0.57
CA HIS A 52 19.36 16.56 -0.51
C HIS A 52 18.99 16.10 0.89
N LEU A 53 19.84 16.37 1.89
CA LEU A 53 19.65 15.96 3.27
C LEU A 53 19.73 17.15 4.22
N THR A 54 18.85 17.17 5.21
CA THR A 54 18.95 18.05 6.38
C THR A 54 18.99 17.19 7.64
N LEU A 55 19.99 17.42 8.50
CA LEU A 55 20.20 16.67 9.73
C LEU A 55 19.67 17.45 10.93
N HIS A 56 18.75 16.86 11.68
CA HIS A 56 18.16 17.44 12.89
C HIS A 56 18.54 16.59 14.10
N ASP A 57 19.23 17.17 15.08
CA ASP A 57 19.56 16.45 16.32
C ASP A 57 18.29 16.03 17.08
N SER A 58 17.23 16.85 17.02
CA SER A 58 15.89 16.53 17.49
C SER A 58 14.83 17.22 16.62
N LYS A 59 13.78 16.50 16.20
CA LYS A 59 12.63 17.03 15.43
C LYS A 59 11.37 16.23 15.78
N ASP A 60 10.25 16.92 16.00
CA ASP A 60 8.94 16.32 16.29
C ASP A 60 8.95 15.27 17.43
N GLY A 61 9.76 15.52 18.47
CA GLY A 61 9.92 14.62 19.62
C GLY A 61 10.79 13.39 19.37
N LYS A 62 11.40 13.26 18.19
CA LYS A 62 12.32 12.19 17.81
C LYS A 62 13.75 12.70 17.76
N GLU A 63 14.71 11.90 18.21
CA GLU A 63 16.15 12.21 18.15
C GLU A 63 16.76 11.70 16.83
N PHE A 64 17.85 12.35 16.38
CA PHE A 64 18.66 11.92 15.23
C PHE A 64 17.84 11.78 13.93
N VAL A 65 17.10 12.82 13.56
CA VAL A 65 16.21 12.81 12.41
C VAL A 65 16.93 13.27 11.14
N VAL A 66 16.84 12.46 10.09
CA VAL A 66 17.34 12.79 8.75
C VAL A 66 16.15 13.14 7.86
N GLU A 67 16.13 14.37 7.36
CA GLU A 67 15.15 14.85 6.40
C GLU A 67 15.73 14.75 4.99
N PHE A 68 15.04 14.03 4.12
CA PHE A 68 15.37 13.85 2.72
C PHE A 68 14.45 14.71 1.86
N ASP A 69 15.01 15.42 0.89
CA ASP A 69 14.26 16.15 -0.13
C ASP A 69 15.02 16.16 -1.45
N PHE A 70 14.58 15.34 -2.41
CA PHE A 70 15.23 15.25 -3.72
C PHE A 70 14.29 14.75 -4.81
N LEU A 71 14.69 14.91 -6.07
CA LEU A 71 13.98 14.34 -7.22
C LEU A 71 14.57 12.98 -7.57
N GLY A 72 13.75 11.93 -7.48
CA GLY A 72 14.12 10.58 -7.86
C GLY A 72 13.83 10.28 -9.34
N LYS A 73 13.80 8.98 -9.67
CA LYS A 73 13.42 8.51 -11.01
C LYS A 73 12.10 9.14 -11.49
N ASP A 74 12.04 9.49 -12.77
CA ASP A 74 10.88 10.11 -13.42
C ASP A 74 10.54 11.50 -12.79
N SER A 75 11.52 12.15 -12.16
CA SER A 75 11.43 13.43 -11.45
C SER A 75 10.36 13.46 -10.35
N ILE A 76 10.09 12.30 -9.75
CA ILE A 76 9.18 12.18 -8.61
C ILE A 76 9.93 12.61 -7.35
N ARG A 77 9.42 13.64 -6.68
CA ARG A 77 9.98 14.14 -5.42
C ARG A 77 9.87 13.07 -4.33
N TYR A 78 10.95 12.88 -3.60
CA TYR A 78 11.02 12.08 -2.37
C TYR A 78 11.20 13.04 -1.22
N VAL A 79 10.19 13.14 -0.35
CA VAL A 79 10.27 13.90 0.90
C VAL A 79 9.97 12.95 2.03
N ASN A 80 10.90 12.83 2.98
CA ASN A 80 10.72 11.97 4.14
C ASN A 80 11.58 12.45 5.32
N ALA A 81 11.08 12.38 6.54
CA ALA A 81 11.84 12.70 7.75
C ALA A 81 11.86 11.46 8.64
N VAL A 82 13.05 10.90 8.86
CA VAL A 82 13.19 9.55 9.41
C VAL A 82 14.17 9.59 10.58
N PRO A 83 13.78 9.12 11.78
CA PRO A 83 14.73 8.89 12.85
C PRO A 83 15.70 7.78 12.44
N VAL A 84 16.99 8.00 12.63
CA VAL A 84 18.02 6.99 12.33
C VAL A 84 18.84 6.67 13.56
N GLU A 85 19.54 5.54 13.54
CA GLU A 85 20.48 5.21 14.60
C GLU A 85 21.54 6.30 14.77
N LYS A 86 21.88 6.60 16.02
CA LYS A 86 22.91 7.58 16.40
C LYS A 86 24.23 7.42 15.64
N ARG A 87 24.63 6.18 15.33
CA ARG A 87 25.84 5.89 14.53
C ARG A 87 25.69 6.35 13.08
N VAL A 88 24.54 6.08 12.46
CA VAL A 88 24.24 6.54 11.10
C VAL A 88 24.22 8.06 11.04
N PHE A 89 23.54 8.71 11.98
CA PHE A 89 23.46 10.17 12.04
C PHE A 89 24.84 10.84 12.18
N ARG A 90 25.70 10.30 13.06
CA ARG A 90 27.08 10.77 13.20
C ARG A 90 27.90 10.59 11.92
N ASN A 91 27.76 9.44 11.25
CA ASN A 91 28.45 9.20 9.99
C ASN A 91 27.98 10.17 8.89
N LEU A 92 26.69 10.47 8.81
CA LEU A 92 26.16 11.47 7.88
C LEU A 92 26.74 12.87 8.15
N LYS A 93 26.85 13.29 9.41
CA LYS A 93 27.54 14.55 9.77
C LYS A 93 28.97 14.58 9.25
N LEU A 94 29.72 13.48 9.42
CA LEU A 94 31.10 13.36 8.90
C LEU A 94 31.15 13.38 7.36
N PHE A 95 30.20 12.72 6.69
CA PHE A 95 30.14 12.69 5.23
C PHE A 95 29.82 14.05 4.60
N MET A 96 29.19 14.96 5.34
CA MET A 96 28.89 16.32 4.91
C MET A 96 29.99 17.34 5.28
N GLU A 97 30.98 16.94 6.10
CA GLU A 97 32.01 17.85 6.59
C GLU A 97 32.95 18.31 5.46
N ASN A 98 33.25 19.60 5.41
CA ASN A 98 34.09 20.24 4.38
C ASN A 98 33.58 20.08 2.93
N LYS A 99 32.28 19.80 2.74
CA LYS A 99 31.63 19.69 1.41
C LYS A 99 30.70 20.86 1.13
N LYS A 100 30.56 21.21 -0.15
CA LYS A 100 29.57 22.17 -0.65
C LYS A 100 28.22 21.47 -0.87
N PRO A 101 27.11 22.23 -0.98
CA PRO A 101 25.77 21.65 -1.19
C PRO A 101 25.67 20.71 -2.41
N ALA A 102 26.35 21.05 -3.50
CA ALA A 102 26.35 20.27 -4.75
C ALA A 102 27.34 19.09 -4.76
N ASP A 103 28.17 18.92 -3.73
CA ASP A 103 29.11 17.81 -3.68
C ASP A 103 28.39 16.50 -3.30
N ASP A 104 28.89 15.38 -3.81
CA ASP A 104 28.34 14.06 -3.50
C ASP A 104 28.48 13.73 -2.00
N LEU A 105 27.37 13.26 -1.42
CA LEU A 105 27.34 12.82 -0.03
C LEU A 105 28.27 11.62 0.17
N PHE A 106 28.28 10.68 -0.78
CA PHE A 106 29.11 9.48 -0.75
C PHE A 106 30.19 9.52 -1.84
N ASP A 107 31.16 10.42 -1.70
CA ASP A 107 32.25 10.69 -2.65
C ASP A 107 33.16 9.48 -2.97
N ARG A 108 33.11 8.42 -2.16
CA ARG A 108 33.91 7.19 -2.34
C ARG A 108 33.07 5.96 -2.65
N LEU A 109 31.78 6.14 -2.92
CA LEU A 109 30.84 5.06 -3.18
C LEU A 109 30.17 5.29 -4.53
N ASN A 110 30.06 4.23 -5.33
CA ASN A 110 29.18 4.21 -6.49
C ASN A 110 28.44 2.88 -6.55
N THR A 111 27.50 2.75 -7.49
CA THR A 111 26.66 1.55 -7.60
C THR A 111 27.44 0.30 -7.99
N SER A 112 28.55 0.44 -8.70
CA SER A 112 29.43 -0.68 -9.06
C SER A 112 30.10 -1.26 -7.82
N ILE A 113 30.71 -0.41 -6.99
CA ILE A 113 31.35 -0.80 -5.72
C ILE A 113 30.32 -1.45 -4.79
N LEU A 114 29.14 -0.83 -4.64
CA LEU A 114 28.07 -1.37 -3.80
C LEU A 114 27.62 -2.75 -4.27
N ASN A 115 27.29 -2.92 -5.56
CA ASN A 115 26.79 -4.20 -6.06
C ASN A 115 27.87 -5.28 -6.06
N LYS A 116 29.14 -4.93 -6.27
CA LYS A 116 30.25 -5.88 -6.12
C LYS A 116 30.30 -6.44 -4.71
N HIS A 117 30.25 -5.57 -3.70
CA HIS A 117 30.23 -6.00 -2.30
C HIS A 117 28.99 -6.84 -1.97
N LEU A 118 27.80 -6.44 -2.43
CA LEU A 118 26.57 -7.21 -2.21
C LEU A 118 26.66 -8.62 -2.82
N ASN A 119 27.22 -8.74 -4.03
CA ASN A 119 27.39 -10.03 -4.69
C ASN A 119 28.41 -10.94 -3.98
N GLU A 120 29.40 -10.37 -3.28
CA GLU A 120 30.33 -11.14 -2.43
C GLU A 120 29.62 -11.70 -1.19
N LEU A 121 28.59 -11.03 -0.68
CA LEU A 121 27.79 -11.50 0.47
C LEU A 121 26.78 -12.59 0.06
N MET A 122 26.21 -12.49 -1.14
CA MET A 122 25.29 -13.48 -1.70
C MET A 122 25.31 -13.39 -3.23
N GLU A 123 25.55 -14.52 -3.89
CA GLU A 123 25.58 -14.57 -5.36
C GLU A 123 24.27 -14.04 -5.96
N GLY A 124 24.40 -13.09 -6.90
CA GLY A 124 23.26 -12.45 -7.57
C GLY A 124 22.59 -11.33 -6.78
N LEU A 125 23.03 -11.04 -5.54
CA LEU A 125 22.49 -9.94 -4.74
C LEU A 125 22.93 -8.59 -5.28
N THR A 126 21.95 -7.71 -5.51
CA THR A 126 22.17 -6.32 -5.94
C THR A 126 21.25 -5.37 -5.16
N ALA A 127 21.53 -4.08 -5.18
CA ALA A 127 20.71 -3.07 -4.52
C ALA A 127 19.23 -3.09 -4.98
N LYS A 128 18.96 -3.52 -6.23
CA LYS A 128 17.59 -3.68 -6.73
C LYS A 128 16.82 -4.79 -6.02
N VAL A 129 17.50 -5.87 -5.61
CA VAL A 129 16.89 -7.03 -4.96
C VAL A 129 16.23 -6.62 -3.64
N PHE A 130 16.86 -5.72 -2.87
CA PHE A 130 16.28 -5.20 -1.62
C PHE A 130 14.93 -4.52 -1.83
N ARG A 131 14.74 -3.76 -2.92
CA ARG A 131 13.43 -3.13 -3.20
C ARG A 131 12.36 -4.19 -3.47
N THR A 132 12.70 -5.24 -4.23
CA THR A 132 11.77 -6.35 -4.50
C THR A 132 11.47 -7.14 -3.23
N TYR A 133 12.49 -7.42 -2.40
CA TYR A 133 12.34 -8.11 -1.13
C TYR A 133 11.42 -7.34 -0.18
N ASN A 134 11.74 -6.07 0.11
CA ASN A 134 10.94 -5.25 1.02
C ASN A 134 9.50 -5.08 0.50
N ALA A 135 9.31 -4.87 -0.81
CA ALA A 135 7.98 -4.76 -1.40
C ALA A 135 7.16 -6.06 -1.27
N SER A 136 7.77 -7.21 -1.58
CA SER A 136 7.09 -8.51 -1.52
C SER A 136 6.78 -8.92 -0.07
N LYS A 137 7.75 -8.75 0.84
CA LYS A 137 7.56 -9.00 2.27
C LYS A 137 6.46 -8.11 2.86
N THR A 138 6.49 -6.81 2.60
CA THR A 138 5.46 -5.86 3.06
C THR A 138 4.07 -6.28 2.53
N LEU A 139 3.95 -6.71 1.27
CA LEU A 139 2.67 -7.18 0.75
C LEU A 139 2.16 -8.39 1.55
N GLN A 140 3.01 -9.39 1.79
CA GLN A 140 2.62 -10.59 2.52
C GLN A 140 2.15 -10.25 3.94
N GLU A 141 2.95 -9.48 4.68
CA GLU A 141 2.64 -9.07 6.06
C GLU A 141 1.35 -8.24 6.13
N GLN A 142 1.16 -7.29 5.21
CA GLN A 142 -0.05 -6.46 5.17
C GLN A 142 -1.29 -7.27 4.76
N LEU A 143 -1.15 -8.25 3.86
CA LEU A 143 -2.27 -9.14 3.52
C LEU A 143 -2.65 -10.05 4.69
N GLU A 144 -1.67 -10.52 5.46
CA GLU A 144 -1.90 -11.31 6.68
C GLU A 144 -2.57 -10.48 7.77
N LEU A 145 -2.18 -9.21 7.92
CA LEU A 145 -2.74 -8.29 8.92
C LEU A 145 -4.14 -7.78 8.57
N LEU A 146 -4.39 -7.45 7.30
CA LEU A 146 -5.60 -6.73 6.89
C LEU A 146 -6.75 -7.65 6.42
N THR A 147 -6.52 -8.95 6.25
CA THR A 147 -7.54 -9.86 5.71
C THR A 147 -8.13 -10.76 6.78
N GLU A 148 -9.45 -10.67 6.97
CA GLU A 148 -10.21 -11.51 7.90
C GLU A 148 -11.14 -12.48 7.16
N ALA A 149 -11.56 -13.55 7.85
CA ALA A 149 -12.29 -14.66 7.23
C ALA A 149 -13.73 -14.33 6.86
N ASP A 150 -14.39 -13.52 7.66
CA ASP A 150 -15.78 -13.09 7.52
C ASP A 150 -15.97 -11.88 6.58
N MET A 151 -14.87 -11.33 6.06
CA MET A 151 -14.92 -10.26 5.06
C MET A 151 -15.63 -10.70 3.78
N SER A 152 -16.52 -9.83 3.30
CA SER A 152 -17.11 -9.96 1.98
C SER A 152 -16.05 -9.78 0.87
N LEU A 153 -16.35 -10.24 -0.34
CA LEU A 153 -15.44 -10.07 -1.49
C LEU A 153 -15.01 -8.61 -1.71
N PRO A 154 -15.90 -7.59 -1.65
CA PRO A 154 -15.48 -6.19 -1.72
C PRO A 154 -14.49 -5.78 -0.62
N GLU A 155 -14.69 -6.23 0.62
CA GLU A 155 -13.80 -5.90 1.74
C GLU A 155 -12.43 -6.54 1.58
N LYS A 156 -12.37 -7.81 1.16
CA LYS A 156 -11.10 -8.49 0.82
C LYS A 156 -10.35 -7.74 -0.28
N MET A 157 -11.05 -7.23 -1.28
CA MET A 157 -10.45 -6.42 -2.34
C MET A 157 -9.90 -5.09 -1.83
N LEU A 158 -10.60 -4.43 -0.89
CA LEU A 158 -10.10 -3.23 -0.23
C LEU A 158 -8.85 -3.52 0.60
N ALA A 159 -8.85 -4.61 1.39
CA ALA A 159 -7.69 -5.05 2.15
C ALA A 159 -6.48 -5.30 1.24
N TYR A 160 -6.67 -5.98 0.10
CA TYR A 160 -5.62 -6.18 -0.88
C TYR A 160 -5.08 -4.86 -1.44
N ASN A 161 -5.95 -3.92 -1.78
CA ASN A 161 -5.53 -2.63 -2.32
C ASN A 161 -4.80 -1.79 -1.27
N ARG A 162 -5.21 -1.83 0.00
CA ARG A 162 -4.49 -1.21 1.13
C ARG A 162 -3.11 -1.81 1.33
N ALA A 163 -2.99 -3.15 1.28
CA ALA A 163 -1.69 -3.81 1.34
C ALA A 163 -0.76 -3.38 0.19
N ASN A 164 -1.26 -3.33 -1.05
CA ASN A 164 -0.48 -2.83 -2.18
C ASN A 164 -0.20 -1.31 -2.10
N ARG A 165 -1.08 -0.53 -1.46
CA ARG A 165 -0.87 0.90 -1.20
C ARG A 165 0.31 1.10 -0.25
N ALA A 166 0.40 0.33 0.83
CA ALA A 166 1.56 0.36 1.73
C ALA A 166 2.88 0.10 0.98
N VAL A 167 2.89 -0.89 0.08
CA VAL A 167 4.05 -1.17 -0.79
C VAL A 167 4.35 0.01 -1.73
N ALA A 168 3.33 0.61 -2.31
CA ALA A 168 3.49 1.74 -3.22
C ALA A 168 4.04 2.98 -2.50
N ILE A 169 3.61 3.23 -1.26
CA ILE A 169 4.14 4.29 -0.39
C ILE A 169 5.62 4.02 -0.09
N LEU A 170 5.95 2.80 0.35
CA LEU A 170 7.33 2.36 0.58
C LEU A 170 8.22 2.59 -0.65
N CYS A 171 7.72 2.29 -1.85
CA CYS A 171 8.49 2.44 -3.09
C CYS A 171 8.47 3.87 -3.66
N ASN A 172 7.85 4.84 -2.99
CA ASN A 172 7.57 6.20 -3.46
C ASN A 172 6.88 6.23 -4.85
N HIS A 173 5.92 5.35 -5.09
CA HIS A 173 5.13 5.30 -6.33
C HIS A 173 3.97 6.29 -6.26
N GLN A 174 4.28 7.57 -6.48
CA GLN A 174 3.30 8.64 -6.48
C GLN A 174 2.74 8.91 -7.89
N ARG A 175 1.56 9.52 -7.95
CA ARG A 175 0.97 10.11 -9.15
C ARG A 175 0.21 11.38 -8.81
N ALA A 176 0.08 12.28 -9.79
CA ALA A 176 -0.84 13.40 -9.68
C ALA A 176 -2.30 12.90 -9.57
N VAL A 177 -3.13 13.65 -8.85
CA VAL A 177 -4.57 13.40 -8.79
C VAL A 177 -5.14 13.51 -10.21
N PRO A 178 -5.87 12.48 -10.70
CA PRO A 178 -6.48 12.56 -12.02
C PRO A 178 -7.43 13.75 -12.15
N LYS A 179 -7.41 14.47 -13.28
CA LYS A 179 -8.31 15.62 -13.52
C LYS A 179 -9.80 15.27 -13.45
N THR A 180 -10.16 13.99 -13.61
CA THR A 180 -11.54 13.50 -13.55
C THR A 180 -11.93 12.98 -12.16
N PHE A 181 -11.04 13.07 -11.18
CA PHE A 181 -11.24 12.50 -9.84
C PHE A 181 -12.48 13.06 -9.15
N ASP A 182 -12.59 14.40 -9.04
CA ASP A 182 -13.70 15.05 -8.34
C ASP A 182 -15.05 14.67 -8.96
N LYS A 183 -15.14 14.69 -10.30
CA LYS A 183 -16.34 14.28 -11.02
C LYS A 183 -16.68 12.80 -10.80
N GLN A 184 -15.67 11.93 -10.68
CA GLN A 184 -15.89 10.52 -10.38
C GLN A 184 -16.38 10.30 -8.94
N MET A 185 -15.86 11.08 -7.98
CA MET A 185 -16.29 11.03 -6.58
C MET A 185 -17.71 11.59 -6.42
N GLU A 186 -18.03 12.71 -7.06
CA GLU A 186 -19.38 13.28 -7.07
C GLU A 186 -20.42 12.27 -7.61
N ASN A 187 -20.09 11.58 -8.70
CA ASN A 187 -20.96 10.56 -9.28
C ASN A 187 -21.14 9.33 -8.37
N LEU A 188 -20.12 8.96 -7.58
CA LEU A 188 -20.26 7.89 -6.59
C LEU A 188 -21.12 8.33 -5.42
N GLN A 189 -20.92 9.56 -4.93
CA GLN A 189 -21.69 10.14 -3.84
C GLN A 189 -23.19 10.23 -4.18
N LYS A 190 -23.54 10.70 -5.38
CA LYS A 190 -24.94 10.71 -5.85
C LYS A 190 -25.57 9.32 -5.85
N LYS A 191 -24.84 8.29 -6.30
CA LYS A 191 -25.32 6.90 -6.27
C LYS A 191 -25.52 6.40 -4.85
N MET A 192 -24.65 6.78 -3.92
CA MET A 192 -24.79 6.45 -2.50
C MET A 192 -26.03 7.12 -1.91
N GLU A 193 -26.25 8.41 -2.15
CA GLU A 193 -27.45 9.13 -1.69
C GLU A 193 -28.75 8.51 -2.21
N GLU A 194 -28.80 8.14 -3.50
CA GLU A 194 -29.93 7.42 -4.09
C GLU A 194 -30.17 6.05 -3.40
N LYS A 195 -29.10 5.30 -3.10
CA LYS A 195 -29.20 4.04 -2.37
C LYS A 195 -29.63 4.25 -0.93
N GLU A 196 -29.18 5.31 -0.29
CA GLU A 196 -29.57 5.62 1.08
C GLU A 196 -31.05 5.95 1.16
N ALA A 197 -31.57 6.70 0.19
CA ALA A 197 -33.00 6.98 0.07
C ALA A 197 -33.82 5.69 -0.10
N GLN A 198 -33.36 4.76 -0.95
CA GLN A 198 -33.99 3.44 -1.15
C GLN A 198 -33.99 2.61 0.13
N ILE A 199 -32.88 2.59 0.87
CA ILE A 199 -32.73 1.92 2.18
C ILE A 199 -33.70 2.54 3.19
N ARG A 200 -33.75 3.86 3.31
CA ARG A 200 -34.66 4.58 4.23
C ARG A 200 -36.13 4.25 3.92
N GLN A 201 -36.52 4.25 2.65
CA GLN A 201 -37.88 3.88 2.23
C GLN A 201 -38.18 2.41 2.55
N CYS A 202 -37.25 1.50 2.24
CA CYS A 202 -37.42 0.08 2.52
C CYS A 202 -37.53 -0.21 4.03
N LYS A 203 -36.77 0.51 4.89
CA LYS A 203 -36.90 0.43 6.35
C LYS A 203 -38.29 0.83 6.85
N LYS A 204 -38.88 1.89 6.27
CA LYS A 204 -40.25 2.32 6.62
C LYS A 204 -41.28 1.23 6.26
N GLU A 205 -41.20 0.69 5.04
CA GLU A 205 -42.09 -0.40 4.58
C GLU A 205 -41.94 -1.66 5.45
N LEU A 206 -40.70 -2.00 5.83
CA LEU A 206 -40.42 -3.17 6.65
C LEU A 206 -40.99 -3.02 8.06
N LYS A 207 -40.97 -1.80 8.64
CA LYS A 207 -41.63 -1.50 9.91
C LYS A 207 -43.15 -1.65 9.82
N GLN A 208 -43.76 -1.17 8.74
CA GLN A 208 -45.20 -1.30 8.52
C GLN A 208 -45.60 -2.78 8.39
N HIS A 209 -44.94 -3.54 7.51
CA HIS A 209 -45.23 -4.95 7.31
C HIS A 209 -44.97 -5.82 8.54
N LYS A 210 -44.00 -5.44 9.39
CA LYS A 210 -43.80 -6.10 10.68
C LYS A 210 -44.97 -5.86 11.63
N SER A 211 -45.55 -4.66 11.64
CA SER A 211 -46.77 -4.36 12.38
C SER A 211 -47.98 -5.14 11.84
N ASP A 212 -48.15 -5.17 10.51
CA ASP A 212 -49.26 -5.88 9.86
C ASP A 212 -49.20 -7.37 10.17
N TYR A 213 -48.01 -7.99 10.08
CA TYR A 213 -47.82 -9.39 10.45
C TYR A 213 -48.10 -9.66 11.94
N ASN A 214 -47.70 -8.77 12.84
CA ASN A 214 -47.98 -8.93 14.27
C ASN A 214 -49.49 -8.91 14.56
N ASN A 215 -50.26 -8.14 13.78
CA ASN A 215 -51.72 -8.02 13.92
C ASN A 215 -52.47 -9.17 13.26
N SER A 216 -52.08 -9.58 12.05
CA SER A 216 -52.81 -10.57 11.25
C SER A 216 -52.34 -12.01 11.49
N ARG A 217 -51.04 -12.20 11.76
CA ARG A 217 -50.31 -13.48 11.82
C ARG A 217 -50.58 -14.41 10.63
N THR A 218 -50.91 -13.86 9.46
CA THR A 218 -51.17 -14.68 8.27
C THR A 218 -49.87 -15.15 7.59
N GLU A 219 -49.93 -16.31 6.94
CA GLU A 219 -48.79 -16.83 6.17
C GLU A 219 -48.44 -15.92 4.98
N LYS A 220 -49.44 -15.23 4.41
CA LYS A 220 -49.24 -14.26 3.32
C LYS A 220 -48.39 -13.07 3.78
N ASP A 221 -48.67 -12.52 4.96
CA ASP A 221 -47.93 -11.39 5.51
C ASP A 221 -46.52 -11.78 5.96
N LYS A 222 -46.36 -13.03 6.46
CA LYS A 222 -45.04 -13.62 6.74
C LYS A 222 -44.17 -13.69 5.49
N GLN A 223 -44.71 -14.21 4.38
CA GLN A 223 -43.98 -14.29 3.11
C GLN A 223 -43.61 -12.91 2.56
N LEU A 224 -44.51 -11.93 2.69
CA LEU A 224 -44.24 -10.55 2.26
C LEU A 224 -43.13 -9.90 3.09
N LEU A 225 -43.14 -10.08 4.41
CA LEU A 225 -42.11 -9.59 5.32
C LEU A 225 -40.73 -10.17 4.98
N GLU A 226 -40.64 -11.48 4.73
CA GLU A 226 -39.39 -12.15 4.35
C GLU A 226 -38.84 -11.65 3.01
N ARG A 227 -39.72 -11.43 2.02
CA ARG A 227 -39.30 -10.82 0.73
C ARG A 227 -38.74 -9.41 0.93
N LYS A 228 -39.37 -8.59 1.78
CA LYS A 228 -38.90 -7.23 2.08
C LYS A 228 -37.59 -7.23 2.86
N LYS A 229 -37.39 -8.14 3.82
CA LYS A 229 -36.09 -8.33 4.50
C LYS A 229 -34.98 -8.69 3.52
N LYS A 230 -35.22 -9.64 2.61
CA LYS A 230 -34.24 -9.98 1.56
C LYS A 230 -33.91 -8.78 0.68
N ARG A 231 -34.91 -7.98 0.31
CA ARG A 231 -34.68 -6.76 -0.46
C ARG A 231 -33.86 -5.72 0.32
N MET A 232 -34.12 -5.58 1.61
CA MET A 232 -33.37 -4.70 2.51
C MET A 232 -31.89 -5.10 2.54
N GLN A 233 -31.60 -6.38 2.78
CA GLN A 233 -30.24 -6.91 2.80
C GLN A 233 -29.51 -6.63 1.48
N GLN A 234 -30.16 -6.87 0.33
CA GLN A 234 -29.58 -6.59 -0.98
C GLN A 234 -29.23 -5.11 -1.18
N LEU A 235 -30.04 -4.19 -0.64
CA LEU A 235 -29.75 -2.76 -0.73
C LEU A 235 -28.58 -2.37 0.16
N GLU A 236 -28.50 -2.94 1.37
CA GLU A 236 -27.38 -2.74 2.30
C GLU A 236 -26.06 -3.28 1.71
N ASP A 237 -26.08 -4.47 1.10
CA ASP A 237 -24.90 -5.05 0.43
C ASP A 237 -24.44 -4.18 -0.75
N GLN A 238 -25.39 -3.62 -1.52
CA GLN A 238 -25.08 -2.69 -2.62
C GLN A 238 -24.50 -1.38 -2.11
N MET A 239 -25.02 -0.85 -1.00
CA MET A 239 -24.48 0.35 -0.36
C MET A 239 -23.05 0.11 0.10
N LYS A 240 -22.81 -0.97 0.83
CA LYS A 240 -21.49 -1.34 1.33
C LYS A 240 -20.46 -1.44 0.20
N LYS A 241 -20.85 -2.01 -0.94
CA LYS A 241 -19.99 -2.07 -2.13
C LYS A 241 -19.63 -0.67 -2.68
N LEU A 242 -20.56 0.27 -2.67
CA LEU A 242 -20.30 1.65 -3.11
C LEU A 242 -19.40 2.39 -2.12
N GLU A 243 -19.61 2.22 -0.82
CA GLU A 243 -18.78 2.79 0.25
C GLU A 243 -17.33 2.30 0.15
N VAL A 244 -17.13 0.99 -0.04
CA VAL A 244 -15.81 0.39 -0.26
C VAL A 244 -15.16 0.96 -1.52
N GLN A 245 -15.91 1.12 -2.61
CA GLN A 245 -15.38 1.67 -3.86
C GLN A 245 -14.98 3.15 -3.72
N ALA A 246 -15.76 3.94 -2.98
CA ALA A 246 -15.44 5.34 -2.69
C ALA A 246 -14.17 5.45 -1.84
N THR A 247 -14.08 4.63 -0.80
CA THR A 247 -12.90 4.55 0.09
C THR A 247 -11.64 4.19 -0.70
N ASP A 248 -11.69 3.13 -1.51
CA ASP A 248 -10.57 2.67 -2.34
C ASP A 248 -10.09 3.75 -3.32
N LYS A 249 -11.00 4.54 -3.90
CA LYS A 249 -10.63 5.64 -4.79
C LYS A 249 -9.96 6.78 -4.06
N GLU A 250 -10.51 7.17 -2.91
CA GLU A 250 -9.99 8.28 -2.11
C GLU A 250 -8.58 7.97 -1.60
N GLU A 251 -8.38 6.80 -1.00
CA GLU A 251 -7.09 6.36 -0.46
C GLU A 251 -6.00 6.30 -1.54
N ASN A 252 -6.37 5.99 -2.79
CA ASN A 252 -5.44 5.80 -3.91
C ASN A 252 -5.34 7.01 -4.85
N LYS A 253 -5.93 8.17 -4.54
CA LYS A 253 -5.98 9.32 -5.47
C LYS A 253 -4.59 9.80 -5.94
N GLN A 254 -3.59 9.73 -5.05
CA GLN A 254 -2.20 10.14 -5.32
C GLN A 254 -1.21 8.97 -5.44
N ILE A 255 -1.67 7.72 -5.39
CA ILE A 255 -0.80 6.53 -5.33
C ILE A 255 -0.91 5.68 -6.60
N ALA A 256 0.22 5.26 -7.15
CA ALA A 256 0.33 4.46 -8.37
C ALA A 256 0.56 2.97 -8.07
N LEU A 257 -0.52 2.23 -7.86
CA LEU A 257 -0.51 0.81 -7.51
C LEU A 257 0.00 -0.16 -8.60
N GLY A 258 -0.02 0.25 -9.87
CA GLY A 258 0.32 -0.63 -11.00
C GLY A 258 1.81 -0.99 -11.06
N THR A 259 2.68 -0.04 -10.72
CA THR A 259 4.13 -0.20 -10.84
C THR A 259 4.69 -1.21 -9.83
N SER A 260 4.24 -1.16 -8.57
CA SER A 260 4.58 -2.16 -7.54
C SER A 260 4.09 -3.55 -7.95
N LYS A 261 2.80 -3.64 -8.28
CA LYS A 261 2.11 -4.89 -8.64
C LYS A 261 2.75 -5.68 -9.78
N LEU A 262 3.32 -5.00 -10.76
CA LEU A 262 3.87 -5.65 -11.95
C LEU A 262 5.36 -6.00 -11.88
N ASN A 263 6.13 -5.29 -11.04
CA ASN A 263 7.59 -5.27 -11.14
C ASN A 263 8.32 -5.56 -9.83
N TYR A 264 7.66 -5.43 -8.67
CA TYR A 264 8.32 -5.53 -7.37
C TYR A 264 7.68 -6.54 -6.42
N LEU A 265 6.47 -7.01 -6.75
CA LEU A 265 5.74 -8.00 -5.97
C LEU A 265 5.92 -9.40 -6.57
N ASP A 266 6.25 -10.36 -5.73
CA ASP A 266 6.17 -11.77 -6.10
C ASP A 266 4.69 -12.15 -6.34
N PRO A 267 4.31 -12.50 -7.59
CA PRO A 267 2.91 -12.81 -7.92
C PRO A 267 2.38 -14.04 -7.17
N ARG A 268 3.25 -14.93 -6.67
CA ARG A 268 2.85 -16.12 -5.90
C ARG A 268 2.17 -15.74 -4.58
N ILE A 269 2.56 -14.62 -3.96
CA ILE A 269 1.90 -14.09 -2.75
C ILE A 269 0.43 -13.79 -3.05
N SER A 270 0.18 -13.07 -4.16
CA SER A 270 -1.18 -12.72 -4.57
C SER A 270 -2.01 -13.93 -4.99
N VAL A 271 -1.38 -14.91 -5.66
CA VAL A 271 -2.03 -16.18 -6.03
C VAL A 271 -2.40 -16.98 -4.79
N ALA A 272 -1.49 -17.11 -3.82
CA ALA A 272 -1.73 -17.82 -2.57
C ALA A 272 -2.86 -17.19 -1.78
N TRP A 273 -2.85 -15.85 -1.65
CA TRP A 273 -3.94 -15.10 -1.02
C TRP A 273 -5.29 -15.32 -1.72
N CYS A 274 -5.32 -15.30 -3.07
CA CYS A 274 -6.54 -15.58 -3.82
C CYS A 274 -7.07 -16.99 -3.55
N LYS A 275 -6.19 -18.01 -3.54
CA LYS A 275 -6.57 -19.40 -3.26
C LYS A 275 -7.03 -19.59 -1.81
N LYS A 276 -6.36 -18.94 -0.85
CA LYS A 276 -6.67 -19.02 0.58
C LYS A 276 -8.04 -18.42 0.92
N TRP A 277 -8.42 -17.32 0.27
CA TRP A 277 -9.63 -16.56 0.61
C TRP A 277 -10.77 -16.69 -0.40
N ASP A 278 -10.65 -17.62 -1.34
CA ASP A 278 -11.58 -17.87 -2.44
C ASP A 278 -11.90 -16.59 -3.25
N VAL A 279 -10.86 -15.81 -3.54
CA VAL A 279 -10.96 -14.60 -4.36
C VAL A 279 -10.62 -14.95 -5.81
N PRO A 280 -11.52 -14.68 -6.79
CA PRO A 280 -11.22 -14.96 -8.18
C PRO A 280 -10.00 -14.15 -8.67
N ILE A 281 -9.02 -14.84 -9.24
CA ILE A 281 -7.74 -14.24 -9.66
C ILE A 281 -7.93 -13.13 -10.70
N ASP A 282 -9.04 -13.12 -11.45
CA ASP A 282 -9.38 -12.06 -12.40
C ASP A 282 -9.74 -10.72 -11.74
N LYS A 283 -10.07 -10.73 -10.43
CA LYS A 283 -10.24 -9.52 -9.64
C LYS A 283 -8.91 -8.85 -9.31
N ILE A 284 -7.85 -9.63 -9.16
CA ILE A 284 -6.51 -9.12 -8.92
C ILE A 284 -5.81 -8.84 -10.25
N TYR A 285 -5.71 -9.82 -11.14
CA TYR A 285 -4.96 -9.68 -12.39
C TYR A 285 -5.88 -9.65 -13.61
N ASN A 286 -5.71 -8.64 -14.46
CA ASN A 286 -6.37 -8.61 -15.77
C ASN A 286 -5.80 -9.69 -16.70
N LYS A 287 -6.38 -9.85 -17.91
CA LYS A 287 -5.98 -10.92 -18.86
C LYS A 287 -4.47 -10.93 -19.13
N THR A 288 -3.91 -9.81 -19.54
CA THR A 288 -2.47 -9.67 -19.84
C THR A 288 -1.58 -9.97 -18.63
N GLN A 289 -2.01 -9.57 -17.44
CA GLN A 289 -1.28 -9.86 -16.19
C GLN A 289 -1.31 -11.34 -15.84
N ARG A 290 -2.44 -12.02 -16.05
CA ARG A 290 -2.54 -13.47 -15.86
C ARG A 290 -1.66 -14.23 -16.86
N ASP A 291 -1.57 -13.75 -18.10
CA ASP A 291 -0.66 -14.35 -19.09
C ASP A 291 0.82 -14.20 -18.66
N LYS A 292 1.22 -13.01 -18.17
CA LYS A 292 2.56 -12.76 -17.62
C LYS A 292 2.88 -13.63 -16.41
N PHE A 293 1.91 -13.82 -15.52
CA PHE A 293 2.08 -14.53 -14.24
C PHE A 293 1.53 -15.96 -14.25
N ARG A 294 1.33 -16.55 -15.44
CA ARG A 294 0.78 -17.90 -15.59
C ARG A 294 1.57 -18.93 -14.78
N TRP A 295 2.90 -18.84 -14.82
CA TRP A 295 3.81 -19.68 -14.05
C TRP A 295 3.51 -19.65 -12.54
N ALA A 296 3.18 -18.49 -11.97
CA ALA A 296 2.86 -18.35 -10.55
C ALA A 296 1.47 -18.90 -10.23
N ILE A 297 0.50 -18.69 -11.13
CA ILE A 297 -0.88 -19.16 -10.98
C ILE A 297 -0.93 -20.71 -10.94
N GLU A 298 -0.16 -21.34 -11.81
CA GLU A 298 -0.07 -22.80 -11.95
C GLU A 298 0.70 -23.44 -10.79
N MET A 299 1.78 -22.82 -10.31
CA MET A 299 2.68 -23.47 -9.33
C MET A 299 2.39 -23.15 -7.86
N ALA A 300 1.85 -21.98 -7.51
CA ALA A 300 1.72 -21.57 -6.10
C ALA A 300 0.49 -22.16 -5.42
N GLY A 301 0.66 -22.82 -4.28
CA GLY A 301 -0.43 -23.24 -3.39
C GLY A 301 -0.94 -22.13 -2.46
N PRO A 302 -2.02 -22.37 -1.69
CA PRO A 302 -2.56 -21.40 -0.73
C PRO A 302 -1.61 -21.12 0.45
N ASP A 303 -0.69 -22.04 0.76
CA ASP A 303 0.24 -21.95 1.89
C ASP A 303 1.62 -21.36 1.52
N TYR A 304 1.76 -20.83 0.31
CA TYR A 304 3.02 -20.21 -0.12
C TYR A 304 3.41 -19.04 0.79
N LYS A 305 4.69 -19.01 1.17
CA LYS A 305 5.32 -17.91 1.90
C LYS A 305 6.59 -17.48 1.17
N PHE A 306 6.73 -16.17 0.96
CA PHE A 306 7.90 -15.51 0.40
C PHE A 306 9.06 -15.47 1.40
#